data_AF-A0A931B4G8-F1
#
_entry.id   AF-A0A931B4G8-F1
#
_cell.length_a   1.000
_cell.length_b   1.000
_cell.length_c   1.000
_cell.angle_alpha   90.00
_cell.angle_beta   90.00
_cell.angle_gamma   90.00
#
_symmetry.space_group_name_H-M   'P 1'
#
loop_
_entity.id
_entity.type
_entity.pdbx_description
1 polymer ?
#
loop_
_entity_poly.entity_id
_entity_poly.type
_entity_poly.pdbx_seq_one_letter_code
_entity_poly.pdbx_strand_id
1 'polypeptide(L)'
;MVAQLPRGHPELNRTPDFAHFSEPAEPTESSEPTDSAEPAGLPELRAVAASLLARMADLRERDQPVPDALFRAAQRFQPLLDGVDPESEDELDELWGLALALPGLLRGLLVRDGVEDVESRGA
;
A
#
# COMPACT_ATOMS: atom_id res chain seq x y z
N MET A 1 84.02 8.52 -10.77
CA MET A 1 83.22 9.75 -10.99
C MET A 1 82.20 9.47 -12.09
N VAL A 2 81.03 10.13 -12.01
CA VAL A 2 79.71 9.89 -12.66
C VAL A 2 78.96 8.66 -12.10
N ALA A 3 77.96 8.78 -11.22
CA ALA A 3 76.65 9.44 -11.29
C ALA A 3 75.79 8.90 -12.44
N GLN A 4 74.67 8.22 -12.13
CA GLN A 4 73.32 8.50 -12.65
C GLN A 4 72.25 7.78 -11.81
N LEU A 5 71.26 8.56 -11.41
CA LEU A 5 70.08 8.27 -10.58
C LEU A 5 68.83 8.09 -11.52
N PRO A 6 67.59 8.09 -11.03
CA PRO A 6 66.67 6.95 -10.91
C PRO A 6 65.53 6.94 -11.96
N ARG A 7 64.77 5.85 -12.11
CA ARG A 7 63.36 5.91 -12.57
C ARG A 7 62.52 4.74 -12.04
N GLY A 8 61.45 5.07 -11.32
CA GLY A 8 60.22 4.27 -11.25
C GLY A 8 59.86 3.62 -9.91
N HIS A 9 59.28 4.41 -8.99
CA HIS A 9 58.31 3.95 -7.98
C HIS A 9 57.00 3.48 -8.67
N PRO A 10 56.05 2.74 -8.02
CA PRO A 10 55.77 2.79 -6.58
C PRO A 10 55.45 1.46 -5.87
N GLU A 11 55.75 1.49 -4.57
CA GLU A 11 54.89 1.09 -3.44
C GLU A 11 53.96 -0.13 -3.56
N LEU A 12 54.27 -1.13 -2.74
CA LEU A 12 53.28 -1.74 -1.86
C LEU A 12 53.80 -1.67 -0.42
N ASN A 13 53.79 -0.44 0.12
CA ASN A 13 53.96 -0.15 1.54
C ASN A 13 52.80 -0.78 2.31
N ARG A 14 53.06 -1.91 2.97
CA ARG A 14 52.14 -2.54 3.91
C ARG A 14 52.53 -2.12 5.32
N THR A 15 51.90 -1.06 5.83
CA THR A 15 51.76 -0.71 7.26
C THR A 15 50.50 0.17 7.41
N PRO A 16 49.92 0.38 8.61
CA PRO A 16 50.27 -0.15 9.94
C PRO A 16 49.09 -0.77 10.73
N ASP A 17 49.48 -1.40 11.82
CA ASP A 17 48.71 -1.68 13.03
C ASP A 17 48.06 -0.41 13.59
N PHE A 18 46.74 -0.44 13.84
CA PHE A 18 46.06 0.53 14.69
C PHE A 18 45.09 -0.20 15.61
N ALA A 19 45.54 -0.41 16.83
CA ALA A 19 44.67 -0.59 17.98
C ALA A 19 44.04 0.76 18.40
N HIS A 20 42.81 0.64 18.92
CA HIS A 20 42.06 1.56 19.79
C HIS A 20 41.08 2.58 19.20
N PHE A 21 39.91 2.66 19.88
CA PHE A 21 38.65 3.42 19.68
C PHE A 21 37.63 2.72 18.77
N SER A 22 36.41 2.36 19.17
CA SER A 22 35.59 2.70 20.34
C SER A 22 34.53 1.63 20.56
N GLU A 23 34.16 1.37 21.81
CA GLU A 23 32.81 0.91 22.15
C GLU A 23 31.88 2.13 22.08
N PRO A 24 30.67 2.01 21.51
CA PRO A 24 29.53 1.76 22.39
C PRO A 24 28.57 0.68 21.88
N ALA A 25 27.85 0.14 22.86
CA ALA A 25 26.72 -0.78 22.79
C ALA A 25 25.82 -0.68 21.54
N GLU A 26 25.51 -1.86 21.02
CA GLU A 26 24.27 -2.31 20.36
C GLU A 26 23.66 -1.41 19.26
N PRO A 27 23.34 -2.01 18.12
CA PRO A 27 21.93 -2.30 17.94
C PRO A 27 21.75 -3.80 17.95
N THR A 28 20.95 -4.23 18.90
CA THR A 28 19.92 -5.25 18.71
C THR A 28 19.73 -5.49 17.22
N GLU A 29 20.21 -6.63 16.70
CA GLU A 29 19.56 -7.25 15.56
C GLU A 29 18.16 -7.62 16.06
N SER A 30 17.29 -6.62 16.10
CA SER A 30 15.85 -6.78 16.02
C SER A 30 15.58 -7.28 14.60
N SER A 31 15.93 -8.53 14.36
CA SER A 31 15.40 -9.32 13.26
C SER A 31 14.42 -10.34 13.84
N GLU A 32 13.49 -9.83 14.65
CA GLU A 32 12.12 -10.31 14.61
C GLU A 32 11.28 -9.05 14.33
N PRO A 33 10.37 -9.13 13.35
CA PRO A 33 9.20 -9.91 13.61
C PRO A 33 9.26 -11.22 12.85
N THR A 34 9.05 -12.29 13.59
CA THR A 34 8.16 -13.37 13.20
C THR A 34 7.40 -13.03 11.92
N ASP A 35 7.67 -13.80 10.88
CA ASP A 35 6.78 -14.10 9.77
C ASP A 35 5.44 -14.60 10.34
N SER A 36 4.69 -13.72 10.99
CA SER A 36 3.25 -13.80 11.06
C SER A 36 2.84 -13.35 9.68
N ALA A 37 2.83 -14.29 8.74
CA ALA A 37 2.36 -14.05 7.40
C ALA A 37 0.93 -13.50 7.49
N GLU A 38 0.77 -12.17 7.55
CA GLU A 38 -0.46 -11.54 7.12
C GLU A 38 -0.73 -12.11 5.73
N PRO A 39 -1.89 -12.75 5.48
CA PRO A 39 -2.18 -13.30 4.18
C PRO A 39 -1.90 -12.24 3.11
N ALA A 40 -1.05 -12.60 2.15
CA ALA A 40 -0.54 -11.68 1.14
C ALA A 40 -1.72 -10.94 0.48
N GLY A 41 -1.77 -9.62 0.67
CA GLY A 41 -2.85 -8.76 0.13
C GLY A 41 -3.78 -8.13 1.17
N LEU A 42 -3.76 -8.56 2.45
CA LEU A 42 -4.50 -7.87 3.54
C LEU A 42 -4.24 -6.35 3.65
N PRO A 43 -2.97 -5.87 3.66
CA PRO A 43 -2.70 -4.44 3.73
C PRO A 43 -3.19 -3.69 2.48
N GLU A 44 -3.19 -4.34 1.32
CA GLU A 44 -3.74 -3.76 0.08
C GLU A 44 -5.26 -3.64 0.17
N LEU A 45 -5.93 -4.67 0.68
CA LEU A 45 -7.36 -4.69 0.90
C LEU A 45 -7.79 -3.62 1.92
N ARG A 46 -7.01 -3.42 2.99
CA ARG A 46 -7.17 -2.29 3.94
C ARG A 46 -7.05 -0.94 3.23
N ALA A 47 -6.09 -0.78 2.32
CA ALA A 47 -5.92 0.46 1.56
C ALA A 47 -7.12 0.71 0.62
N VAL A 48 -7.66 -0.33 -0.01
CA VAL A 48 -8.88 -0.23 -0.83
C VAL A 48 -10.08 0.17 0.04
N ALA A 49 -10.24 -0.45 1.20
CA ALA A 49 -11.28 -0.13 2.17
C ALA A 49 -11.20 1.34 2.65
N ALA A 50 -10.00 1.81 2.99
CA ALA A 50 -9.79 3.21 3.39
C ALA A 50 -10.12 4.17 2.24
N SER A 51 -9.73 3.83 1.01
CA SER A 51 -10.05 4.62 -0.19
C SER A 51 -11.56 4.68 -0.47
N LEU A 52 -12.29 3.58 -0.23
CA LEU A 52 -13.74 3.55 -0.33
C LEU A 52 -14.39 4.50 0.68
N LEU A 53 -14.00 4.46 1.95
CA LEU A 53 -14.53 5.36 2.97
C LEU A 53 -14.24 6.83 2.65
N ALA A 54 -13.00 7.14 2.23
CA ALA A 54 -12.62 8.49 1.79
C ALA A 54 -13.48 8.96 0.61
N ARG A 55 -13.77 8.07 -0.35
CA ARG A 55 -14.63 8.39 -1.49
C ARG A 55 -16.07 8.66 -1.07
N MET A 56 -16.62 7.88 -0.13
CA MET A 56 -17.97 8.13 0.41
C MET A 56 -18.04 9.43 1.21
N ALA A 57 -16.97 9.78 1.94
CA ALA A 57 -16.86 11.06 2.63
C ALA A 57 -16.90 12.22 1.62
N ASP A 58 -16.12 12.15 0.53
CA ASP A 58 -16.17 13.15 -0.56
C ASP A 58 -17.58 13.29 -1.15
N LEU A 59 -18.28 12.17 -1.39
CA LEU A 59 -19.66 12.22 -1.89
C LEU A 59 -20.58 12.95 -0.91
N ARG A 60 -20.47 12.64 0.39
CA ARG A 60 -21.26 13.29 1.44
C ARG A 60 -20.95 14.77 1.58
N GLU A 61 -19.67 15.16 1.49
CA GLU A 61 -19.24 16.56 1.51
C GLU A 61 -19.81 17.35 0.32
N ARG A 62 -20.03 16.67 -0.81
CA ARG A 62 -20.62 17.23 -2.02
C ARG A 62 -22.14 17.11 -2.08
N ASP A 63 -22.77 16.70 -0.97
CA ASP A 63 -24.21 16.42 -0.84
C ASP A 63 -24.73 15.43 -1.90
N GLN A 64 -23.85 14.55 -2.39
CA GLN A 64 -24.21 13.51 -3.35
C GLN A 64 -24.75 12.26 -2.62
N PRO A 65 -25.82 11.65 -3.15
CA PRO A 65 -26.36 10.43 -2.56
C PRO A 65 -25.35 9.29 -2.68
N VAL A 66 -25.05 8.63 -1.55
CA VAL A 66 -24.25 7.40 -1.54
C VAL A 66 -25.14 6.23 -1.93
N PRO A 67 -24.84 5.48 -3.01
CA PRO A 67 -25.59 4.29 -3.38
C PRO A 67 -25.55 3.22 -2.30
N ASP A 68 -26.68 2.55 -2.07
CA ASP A 68 -26.78 1.42 -1.14
C ASP A 68 -25.70 0.35 -1.36
N ALA A 69 -25.35 0.08 -2.62
CA ALA A 69 -24.32 -0.90 -2.95
C ALA A 69 -22.94 -0.51 -2.40
N LEU A 70 -22.56 0.78 -2.48
CA LEU A 70 -21.31 1.27 -1.90
C LEU A 70 -21.38 1.30 -0.37
N PHE A 71 -22.52 1.67 0.20
CA PHE A 71 -22.71 1.64 1.65
C PHE A 71 -22.62 0.22 2.21
N ARG A 72 -23.20 -0.77 1.54
CA ARG A 72 -23.06 -2.19 1.90
C ARG A 72 -21.63 -2.68 1.74
N ALA A 73 -20.95 -2.28 0.67
CA ALA A 73 -19.54 -2.61 0.48
C ALA A 73 -18.68 -2.05 1.62
N ALA A 74 -18.89 -0.79 2.00
CA ALA A 74 -18.17 -0.16 3.11
C ALA A 74 -18.40 -0.87 4.45
N GLN A 75 -19.63 -1.32 4.72
CA GLN A 75 -19.93 -2.12 5.91
C GLN A 75 -19.18 -3.46 5.94
N ARG A 76 -18.96 -4.09 4.78
CA ARG A 76 -18.17 -5.33 4.69
C ARG A 76 -16.70 -5.11 4.94
N PHE A 77 -16.17 -3.96 4.54
CA PHE A 77 -14.78 -3.59 4.79
C PHE A 77 -14.52 -2.99 6.18
N GLN A 78 -15.56 -2.68 6.95
CA GLN A 78 -15.40 -2.00 8.25
C GLN A 78 -14.61 -2.85 9.27
N PRO A 79 -14.89 -4.15 9.47
CA PRO A 79 -14.11 -4.99 10.40
C PRO A 79 -12.61 -4.97 10.08
N LEU A 80 -12.27 -5.02 8.78
CA LEU A 80 -10.90 -4.97 8.31
C LEU A 80 -10.17 -3.67 8.68
N LEU A 81 -10.90 -2.55 8.71
CA LEU A 81 -10.39 -1.23 9.14
C LEU A 81 -10.36 -1.07 10.66
N ASP A 82 -11.24 -1.78 11.37
CA ASP A 82 -11.22 -1.89 12.84
C ASP A 82 -10.09 -2.81 13.35
N GLY A 83 -9.29 -3.38 12.44
CA GLY A 83 -8.18 -4.28 12.77
C GLY A 83 -8.62 -5.73 12.99
N VAL A 84 -9.84 -6.09 12.58
CA VAL A 84 -10.33 -7.46 12.59
C VAL A 84 -9.91 -8.14 11.29
N ASP A 85 -9.01 -9.11 11.39
CA ASP A 85 -8.63 -9.96 10.26
C ASP A 85 -9.76 -10.91 9.88
N PRO A 86 -9.92 -11.24 8.59
CA PRO A 86 -10.92 -12.20 8.14
C PRO A 86 -10.65 -13.57 8.74
N GLU A 87 -11.73 -14.23 9.19
CA GLU A 87 -11.62 -15.51 9.88
C GLU A 87 -11.26 -16.67 8.93
N SER A 88 -11.41 -16.49 7.61
CA SER A 88 -11.22 -17.53 6.60
C SER A 88 -10.78 -16.97 5.26
N GLU A 89 -10.10 -17.81 4.45
CA GLU A 89 -9.67 -17.46 3.10
C GLU A 89 -10.87 -17.14 2.18
N ASP A 90 -12.00 -17.82 2.34
CA ASP A 90 -13.24 -17.52 1.60
C ASP A 90 -13.77 -16.12 1.88
N GLU A 91 -13.65 -15.64 3.13
CA GLU A 91 -14.05 -14.29 3.51
C GLU A 91 -13.09 -13.26 2.89
N LEU A 92 -11.79 -13.56 2.89
CA LEU A 92 -10.79 -12.73 2.22
C LEU A 92 -11.05 -12.65 0.71
N ASP A 93 -11.39 -13.77 0.05
CA ASP A 93 -11.74 -13.80 -1.37
C ASP A 93 -13.05 -13.04 -1.66
N GLU A 94 -14.07 -13.15 -0.80
CA GLU A 94 -15.30 -12.35 -0.91
C GLU A 94 -14.99 -10.85 -0.85
N LEU A 95 -14.16 -10.43 0.11
CA LEU A 95 -13.75 -9.03 0.24
C LEU A 95 -12.93 -8.59 -0.99
N TRP A 96 -12.08 -9.45 -1.53
CA TRP A 96 -11.35 -9.16 -2.76
C TRP A 96 -12.28 -9.02 -3.98
N GLY A 97 -13.23 -9.93 -4.14
CA GLY A 97 -14.25 -9.85 -5.18
C GLY A 97 -15.06 -8.55 -5.09
N LEU A 98 -15.41 -8.15 -3.87
CA LEU A 98 -16.07 -6.87 -3.60
C LEU A 98 -15.18 -5.67 -3.97
N ALA A 99 -13.90 -5.70 -3.58
CA ALA A 99 -12.92 -4.66 -3.91
C ALA A 99 -12.76 -4.48 -5.43
N LEU A 100 -12.70 -5.59 -6.17
CA LEU A 100 -12.61 -5.57 -7.63
C LEU A 100 -13.89 -5.05 -8.29
N ALA A 101 -15.05 -5.20 -7.65
CA ALA A 101 -16.32 -4.66 -8.13
C ALA A 101 -16.50 -3.15 -7.85
N LEU A 102 -15.76 -2.58 -6.88
CA LEU A 102 -15.89 -1.17 -6.47
C LEU A 102 -15.75 -0.16 -7.62
N PRO A 103 -14.75 -0.25 -8.52
CA PRO A 103 -14.64 0.68 -9.65
C PRO A 103 -15.88 0.67 -10.54
N GLY A 104 -16.50 -0.50 -10.74
CA GLY A 104 -17.75 -0.63 -11.49
C GLY A 104 -18.92 0.04 -10.79
N LEU A 105 -19.06 -0.15 -9.47
CA LEU A 105 -20.08 0.49 -8.65
C LEU A 105 -19.92 2.02 -8.64
N LEU A 106 -18.68 2.51 -8.53
CA LEU A 106 -18.34 3.94 -8.60
C LEU A 106 -18.60 4.53 -9.99
N ARG A 107 -18.41 3.75 -11.05
CA ARG A 107 -18.73 4.19 -12.42
C ARG A 107 -20.24 4.22 -12.67
N GLY A 108 -21.00 3.30 -12.07
CA GLY A 108 -22.47 3.33 -12.12
C GLY A 108 -23.07 4.62 -11.55
N LEU A 109 -22.41 5.23 -10.57
CA LEU A 109 -22.73 6.58 -10.05
C LEU A 109 -22.60 7.67 -11.14
N LEU A 110 -21.51 7.65 -11.92
CA LEU A 110 -21.27 8.61 -13.00
C LEU A 110 -22.24 8.45 -14.16
N VAL A 111 -22.67 7.22 -14.46
CA VAL A 111 -23.62 6.95 -15.56
C VAL A 111 -25.05 7.38 -15.19
N ARG A 112 -25.47 7.18 -13.93
CA ARG A 112 -26.80 7.65 -13.49
C ARG A 112 -26.95 9.17 -13.43
N ASP A 113 -25.83 9.89 -13.33
CA ASP A 113 -25.78 11.37 -13.37
C ASP A 113 -25.77 11.93 -14.81
N GLY A 114 -25.50 11.08 -15.81
CA GLY A 114 -25.42 11.44 -17.23
C GLY A 114 -26.39 10.67 -18.10
N VAL A 115 -27.67 11.09 -18.11
CA VAL A 115 -28.70 10.93 -19.17
C VAL A 115 -28.95 9.51 -19.72
N GLU A 116 -30.16 8.99 -19.49
CA GLU A 116 -30.98 8.14 -20.38
C GLU A 116 -32.38 8.12 -19.72
N ASP A 117 -33.48 8.69 -20.24
CA ASP A 117 -33.97 8.79 -21.61
C ASP A 117 -34.76 10.11 -21.78
N VAL A 118 -34.37 10.90 -22.80
CA VAL A 118 -35.17 11.99 -23.34
C VAL A 118 -36.44 11.38 -23.94
N GLU A 119 -37.59 11.96 -23.60
CA GLU A 119 -38.88 11.62 -24.18
C GLU A 119 -38.82 11.43 -25.70
N SER A 120 -39.06 10.21 -26.19
CA SER A 120 -39.59 10.04 -27.54
C SER A 120 -41.09 10.31 -27.52
N ARG A 121 -41.43 11.60 -27.46
CA ARG A 121 -42.75 12.11 -27.86
C ARG A 121 -42.81 12.18 -29.39
N GLY A 122 -43.67 11.36 -29.99
CA GLY A 122 -44.06 11.44 -31.40
C GLY A 122 -44.21 10.04 -32.01
N ALA A 123 -45.34 9.64 -32.61
CA ALA A 123 -46.47 10.38 -33.16
C ALA A 123 -47.73 9.49 -33.14
#